data_AF-A0A1C3F356-F1
#
_entry.id   AF-A0A1C3F356-F1
#
_cell.length_a   1.000
_cell.length_b   1.000
_cell.length_c   1.000
_cell.angle_alpha   90.00
_cell.angle_beta   90.00
_cell.angle_gamma   90.00
#
_symmetry.space_group_name_H-M   'P 1'
#
loop_
_entity.id
_entity.type
_entity.pdbx_description
1 polymer ?
#
loop_
_entity_poly.entity_id
_entity_poly.type
_entity_poly.pdbx_seq_one_letter_code
_entity_poly.pdbx_strand_id
1 'polypeptide(L)' 'MKMKNRVLILITVAVLSIMALVIPRFTGQSEFQVTNQPLVAFQAVQKSDTPIFLEFYAKW' A
#
# COMPACT_ATOMS: atom_id res chain seq x y z
N MET A 1 2.64 -29.23 -29.42
CA MET A 1 2.61 -29.31 -27.94
C MET A 1 1.56 -30.33 -27.53
N LYS A 2 1.92 -31.38 -26.76
CA LYS A 2 0.98 -32.45 -26.36
C LYS A 2 -0.17 -31.84 -25.54
N MET A 3 -1.40 -32.34 -25.70
CA MET A 3 -2.61 -31.83 -25.04
C MET A 3 -2.45 -31.72 -23.50
N LYS A 4 -1.72 -32.66 -22.91
CA LYS A 4 -1.33 -32.65 -21.49
C LYS A 4 -0.58 -31.37 -21.05
N ASN A 5 0.31 -30.86 -21.90
CA ASN A 5 1.08 -29.64 -21.60
C ASN A 5 0.20 -28.38 -21.68
N ARG A 6 -0.78 -28.34 -22.61
CA ARG A 6 -1.73 -27.22 -22.71
C ARG A 6 -2.61 -27.12 -21.47
N VAL A 7 -3.11 -28.27 -20.99
CA VAL A 7 -3.93 -28.35 -19.78
C VAL A 7 -3.13 -27.92 -18.55
N LEU A 8 -1.87 -28.39 -18.42
CA LEU A 8 -1.01 -28.00 -17.31
C LEU A 8 -0.80 -26.47 -17.27
N ILE A 9 -0.51 -25.85 -18.41
CA ILE A 9 -0.31 -24.39 -18.50
C ILE A 9 -1.58 -23.64 -18.10
N LEU A 10 -2.75 -24.08 -18.56
CA LEU A 10 -4.03 -23.45 -18.22
C LEU A 10 -4.31 -23.50 -16.70
N ILE A 11 -4.05 -24.64 -16.06
CA ILE A 11 -4.21 -24.80 -14.61
C ILE A 11 -3.26 -23.86 -13.87
N THR A 12 -1.98 -23.80 -14.27
CA THR A 12 -0.99 -22.92 -13.64
C THR A 12 -1.40 -21.45 -13.76
N VAL A 13 -1.85 -21.03 -14.95
CA VAL A 13 -2.32 -19.65 -15.17
C VAL A 13 -3.53 -19.34 -14.29
N ALA A 14 -4.50 -20.25 -14.21
CA ALA A 14 -5.69 -20.05 -13.38
C ALA A 14 -5.33 -19.89 -11.89
N VAL A 15 -4.43 -20.73 -11.37
CA VAL A 15 -3.96 -20.65 -9.98
C VAL A 15 -3.24 -19.34 -9.72
N LEU A 16 -2.34 -18.91 -10.61
CA LEU A 16 -1.62 -17.64 -10.47
C LEU A 16 -2.57 -16.44 -10.51
N SER A 17 -3.58 -16.46 -11.37
CA SER A 17 -4.60 -15.39 -11.44
C SER A 17 -5.42 -15.29 -10.15
N ILE A 18 -5.81 -16.42 -9.56
CA ILE A 18 -6.53 -16.45 -8.27
C ILE A 18 -5.64 -15.90 -7.16
N MET A 19 -4.38 -16.34 -7.09
CA MET A 19 -3.42 -15.83 -6.09
C MET A 19 -3.24 -14.31 -6.19
N ALA A 20 -3.15 -13.76 -7.42
CA ALA A 20 -3.01 -12.32 -7.64
C ALA A 20 -4.23 -11.49 -7.17
N LEU A 21 -5.41 -12.10 -7.07
CA LEU A 21 -6.63 -11.45 -6.55
C LEU A 21 -6.71 -11.49 -5.02
N VAL A 22 -6.10 -12.50 -4.38
CA VAL A 22 -6.11 -12.70 -2.93
C VAL A 22 -4.97 -11.95 -2.24
N ILE A 23 -3.89 -11.61 -2.96
CA ILE A 23 -2.82 -10.76 -2.41
C ILE A 23 -3.46 -9.45 -1.92
N PRO A 24 -3.30 -9.11 -0.62
CA PRO A 24 -3.78 -7.85 -0.09
C PRO A 24 -3.16 -6.74 -0.92
N ARG A 25 -3.96 -6.07 -1.74
CA ARG A 25 -3.51 -4.85 -2.38
C ARG A 25 -3.36 -3.85 -1.25
N PHE A 26 -2.13 -3.40 -1.02
CA PHE A 26 -1.86 -2.30 -0.12
C PHE A 26 -2.50 -1.05 -0.74
N THR A 27 -3.81 -0.89 -0.52
CA THR A 27 -4.59 0.28 -0.92
C THR A 27 -4.60 1.33 0.18
N GLY A 28 -3.61 1.28 1.08
CA GLY A 28 -3.39 2.37 2.01
C GLY A 28 -3.32 3.62 1.17
N GLN A 29 -4.26 4.55 1.39
CA GLN A 29 -4.10 5.88 0.86
C GLN A 29 -2.69 6.30 1.27
N SER A 30 -1.96 7.00 0.41
CA SER A 30 -0.79 7.72 0.89
C SER A 30 -1.34 8.77 1.86
N GLU A 31 -1.54 8.37 3.13
CA GLU A 31 -2.22 9.12 4.19
C GLU A 31 -1.37 10.29 4.71
N PHE A 32 -0.30 10.63 4.00
CA PHE A 32 0.53 11.78 4.32
C PHE A 32 -0.23 13.05 3.98
N GLN A 33 -0.87 13.62 5.01
CA GLN A 33 -1.42 14.96 4.95
C GLN A 33 -0.27 15.97 4.98
N VAL A 34 -0.01 16.62 3.84
CA VAL A 34 1.01 17.65 3.73
C VAL A 34 0.47 18.97 4.28
N THR A 35 1.26 19.64 5.11
CA THR A 35 0.94 20.96 5.65
C THR A 35 2.14 21.91 5.53
N ASN A 36 1.85 23.18 5.27
CA ASN A 36 2.85 24.25 5.31
C ASN A 36 3.02 24.84 6.73
N GLN A 37 2.33 24.29 7.73
CA GLN A 37 2.35 24.74 9.13
C GLN A 37 2.87 23.63 10.06
N PRO A 38 4.17 23.32 10.03
CA PRO A 38 4.75 22.18 10.75
C PRO A 38 4.57 22.29 12.27
N LEU A 39 4.66 23.50 12.84
CA LEU A 39 4.49 23.72 14.27
C LEU A 39 3.07 23.42 14.75
N VAL A 40 2.06 23.77 13.94
CA VAL A 40 0.64 23.54 14.27
C VAL A 40 0.33 22.05 14.23
N ALA A 41 0.83 21.33 13.22
CA ALA A 41 0.68 19.88 13.14
C ALA A 41 1.36 19.17 14.31
N PHE A 42 2.58 19.59 14.69
CA PHE A 42 3.27 19.03 15.84
C PHE A 42 2.49 19.23 17.15
N GLN A 43 1.95 20.43 17.39
CA GLN A 43 1.12 20.70 18.57
C GLN A 43 -0.19 19.91 18.59
N ALA A 44 -0.80 19.69 17.42
CA ALA A 44 -2.01 18.87 17.30
C ALA A 44 -1.72 17.40 17.65
N VAL A 45 -0.60 16.85 17.15
CA VAL A 45 -0.17 15.48 17.46
C VAL A 45 0.14 15.31 18.93
N GLN A 46 0.77 16.28 19.59
CA GLN A 46 1.04 16.23 21.03
C GLN A 46 -0.22 16.09 21.89
N LYS A 47 -1.38 16.54 21.39
CA LYS A 47 -2.67 16.46 22.08
C LYS A 47 -3.49 15.23 21.68
N SER A 48 -3.00 14.43 20.73
CA SER A 48 -3.67 13.23 20.26
C SER A 48 -3.33 12.05 21.17
N ASP A 49 -4.34 11.22 21.45
CA ASP A 49 -4.14 9.93 22.13
C ASP A 49 -3.65 8.83 21.17
N THR A 50 -3.55 9.15 19.87
CA THR A 50 -3.09 8.21 18.83
C THR A 50 -1.64 8.52 18.41
N PRO A 51 -0.80 7.48 18.21
CA PRO A 51 0.54 7.67 17.66
C PRO A 51 0.44 8.07 16.19
N ILE A 52 0.99 9.24 15.84
CA ILE A 52 0.99 9.81 14.49
C ILE A 52 2.43 9.97 14.03
N PHE A 53 2.75 9.49 12.83
CA PHE A 53 4.05 9.68 12.20
C PHE A 53 4.11 11.06 11.54
N LEU A 54 5.15 11.84 11.86
CA LEU A 54 5.40 13.17 11.30
C LEU A 54 6.73 13.18 10.54
N GLU A 55 6.70 13.63 9.29
CA GLU A 55 7.89 13.82 8.45
C GLU A 55 8.11 15.31 8.18
N PHE A 56 9.32 15.80 8.48
CA PHE A 56 9.70 17.19 8.23
C PHE A 56 10.74 17.25 7.11
N TYR A 57 10.46 18.01 6.06
CA TYR A 57 11.37 18.22 4.94
C TYR A 57 11.38 19.69 4.52
N ALA A 58 12.51 20.13 3.95
CA ALA A 58 12.64 21.44 3.31
C ALA A 58 12.52 21.26 1.79
N LYS A 59 11.93 22.25 1.12
CA LYS A 59 11.99 22.32 -0.35
C LYS A 59 13.40 22.80 -0.73
N TRP A 60 14.08 22.03 -1.57
CA TRP A 60 15.36 22.41 -2.17
C TRP A 60 15.19 23.61 -3.11
#